data_AF-A0ABC9YIS5-F1
#
_entry.id   AF-A0ABC9YIS5-F1
#
_cell.length_a   1.000
_cell.length_b   1.000
_cell.length_c   1.000
_cell.angle_alpha   90.00
_cell.angle_beta   90.00
_cell.angle_gamma   90.00
#
_symmetry.space_group_name_H-M   'P 1'
#
loop_
_entity.id
_entity.type
_entity.pdbx_description
1 polymer ?
#
loop_
_entity_poly.entity_id
_entity_poly.type
_entity_poly.pdbx_seq_one_letter_code
_entity_poly.pdbx_strand_id
1 'polypeptide(L)'
;MSPEEEVTRAEEFLPYNKLPENEKQYALFTDGSCCIVGKHRRWKAAVWSPTGRVAEAAEGEGESSHFAEVKAIQLALGIAEREKWPTLYLYTDSRMVANALWGWLQQWKQSNWQRRGKPIWAAPLWQDIAARLEKLAVKVRHVDAHVPKSRATEEHENNQQVDQAAKIEVAQVDLDWQPKGELFIAWWAHDTSGHQGRDATYRWARDQGVDLSMDAISQVIHACETCTAIKQAKQVKPLCGMEADG
;
A
#
# COMPACT_ATOMS: atom_id res chain seq x y z
N MET A 1 -46.89 -5.81 -5.90
CA MET A 1 -45.80 -6.56 -5.23
C MET A 1 -44.64 -6.61 -6.22
N SER A 2 -43.79 -5.60 -6.18
CA SER A 2 -42.51 -5.58 -6.87
C SER A 2 -41.53 -6.44 -6.08
N PRO A 3 -40.70 -7.28 -6.73
CA PRO A 3 -39.61 -7.93 -6.03
C PRO A 3 -38.59 -6.84 -5.70
N GLU A 4 -38.53 -6.47 -4.42
CA GLU A 4 -37.42 -5.69 -3.89
C GLU A 4 -36.16 -6.52 -4.11
N GLU A 5 -35.28 -6.01 -4.97
CA GLU A 5 -33.91 -6.51 -5.11
C GLU A 5 -33.29 -6.51 -3.70
N GLU A 6 -33.10 -7.72 -3.16
CA GLU A 6 -32.36 -7.97 -1.95
C GLU A 6 -30.90 -7.60 -2.23
N VAL A 7 -30.57 -6.32 -2.05
CA VAL A 7 -29.20 -5.82 -2.12
C VAL A 7 -28.44 -6.48 -0.98
N THR A 8 -27.66 -7.50 -1.32
CA THR A 8 -26.81 -8.28 -0.42
C THR A 8 -25.89 -7.37 0.37
N ARG A 9 -26.31 -7.05 1.60
CA ARG A 9 -25.48 -6.36 2.59
C ARG A 9 -24.44 -7.37 3.07
N ALA A 10 -23.16 -7.11 2.84
CA ALA A 10 -22.09 -7.95 3.36
C ALA A 10 -22.03 -7.79 4.89
N GLU A 11 -22.65 -8.71 5.62
CA GLU A 11 -22.53 -8.83 7.07
C GLU A 11 -21.19 -9.46 7.45
N GLU A 12 -20.72 -9.19 8.68
CA GLU A 12 -19.54 -9.82 9.25
C GLU A 12 -19.74 -11.35 9.26
N PHE A 13 -19.03 -12.02 8.34
CA PHE A 13 -19.27 -13.45 8.09
C PHE A 13 -18.70 -14.35 9.20
N LEU A 14 -19.13 -15.62 9.20
CA LEU A 14 -18.69 -16.64 10.14
C LEU A 14 -17.16 -16.76 10.20
N PRO A 15 -16.61 -17.01 11.40
CA PRO A 15 -15.22 -17.44 11.54
C PRO A 15 -14.88 -18.65 10.66
N TYR A 16 -13.65 -18.73 10.15
CA TYR A 16 -13.20 -19.84 9.29
C TYR A 16 -13.39 -21.22 9.93
N ASN A 17 -13.16 -21.35 11.24
CA ASN A 17 -13.38 -22.60 11.96
C ASN A 17 -14.86 -23.02 12.06
N LYS A 18 -15.79 -22.12 11.71
CA LYS A 18 -17.24 -22.38 11.63
C LYS A 18 -17.73 -22.53 10.18
N LEU A 19 -16.86 -22.41 9.18
CA LEU A 19 -17.21 -22.69 7.79
C LEU A 19 -17.44 -24.20 7.59
N PRO A 20 -18.48 -24.59 6.82
CA PRO A 20 -18.64 -25.95 6.34
C PRO A 20 -17.41 -26.41 5.54
N GLU A 21 -16.99 -27.66 5.71
CA GLU A 21 -15.77 -28.19 5.09
C GLU A 21 -15.77 -28.09 3.56
N ASN A 22 -16.94 -28.27 2.94
CA ASN A 22 -17.15 -28.12 1.49
C ASN A 22 -17.01 -26.67 1.00
N GLU A 23 -17.12 -25.69 1.90
CA GLU A 23 -17.01 -24.25 1.59
C GLU A 23 -15.62 -23.69 1.90
N LYS A 24 -14.84 -24.33 2.78
CA LYS A 24 -13.46 -23.93 3.12
C LYS A 24 -12.53 -23.87 1.91
N GLN A 25 -12.79 -24.65 0.86
CA GLN A 25 -12.04 -24.58 -0.40
C GLN A 25 -12.22 -23.25 -1.14
N TYR A 26 -13.25 -22.48 -0.81
CA TYR A 26 -13.52 -21.15 -1.37
C TYR A 26 -13.07 -20.01 -0.44
N ALA A 27 -12.34 -20.33 0.63
CA ALA A 27 -11.77 -19.35 1.54
C ALA A 27 -10.39 -18.88 1.07
N LEU A 28 -10.23 -17.57 0.98
CA LEU A 28 -8.97 -16.90 0.67
C LEU A 28 -8.66 -15.85 1.73
N PHE A 29 -7.42 -15.87 2.21
CA PHE A 29 -6.82 -14.88 3.08
C PHE A 29 -5.98 -13.95 2.22
N THR A 30 -6.04 -12.64 2.49
CA THR A 30 -5.36 -11.62 1.70
C THR A 30 -4.61 -10.67 2.59
N ASP A 31 -3.40 -10.32 2.18
CA ASP A 31 -2.57 -9.33 2.86
C ASP A 31 -1.69 -8.60 1.83
N GLY A 32 -1.28 -7.39 2.17
CA GLY A 32 -0.44 -6.53 1.37
C GLY A 32 0.60 -5.80 2.21
N SER A 33 1.87 -6.06 1.92
CA SER A 33 2.98 -5.36 2.57
C SER A 33 3.66 -4.36 1.63
N CYS A 34 4.36 -3.40 2.24
CA CYS A 34 5.22 -2.47 1.54
C CYS A 34 6.49 -2.27 2.35
N CYS A 35 7.64 -2.28 1.69
CA CYS A 35 8.91 -1.99 2.30
C CYS A 35 9.78 -1.14 1.36
N ILE A 36 10.77 -0.46 1.93
CA ILE A 36 11.78 0.23 1.12
C ILE A 36 12.92 -0.78 0.91
N VAL A 37 13.26 -1.07 -0.35
CA VAL A 37 14.40 -1.91 -0.73
C VAL A 37 15.35 -1.05 -1.55
N GLY A 38 16.55 -0.79 -1.02
CA GLY A 38 17.45 0.20 -1.60
C GLY A 38 16.83 1.60 -1.65
N LYS A 39 16.73 2.20 -2.84
CA LYS A 39 16.11 3.53 -3.06
C LYS A 39 14.64 3.45 -3.49
N HIS A 40 14.09 2.25 -3.64
CA HIS A 40 12.77 2.06 -4.23
C HIS A 40 11.80 1.54 -3.18
N ARG A 41 10.62 2.16 -3.12
CA ARG A 41 9.50 1.60 -2.37
C ARG A 41 8.97 0.39 -3.14
N ARG A 42 8.91 -0.77 -2.53
CA ARG A 42 8.34 -1.99 -3.10
C ARG A 42 7.09 -2.39 -2.34
N TRP A 43 6.16 -2.97 -3.05
CA TRP A 43 4.93 -3.50 -2.49
C TRP A 43 4.77 -4.95 -2.94
N LYS A 44 4.12 -5.74 -2.10
CA LYS A 44 3.80 -7.13 -2.39
C LYS A 44 2.43 -7.47 -1.81
N ALA A 45 1.57 -7.97 -2.67
CA ALA A 45 0.25 -8.45 -2.34
C ALA A 45 0.26 -9.98 -2.40
N ALA A 46 -0.37 -10.64 -1.44
CA ALA A 46 -0.47 -12.10 -1.41
C ALA A 46 -1.89 -12.57 -1.11
N VAL A 47 -2.21 -13.73 -1.65
CA VAL A 47 -3.44 -14.46 -1.42
C VAL A 47 -3.09 -15.88 -1.01
N TRP A 48 -3.70 -16.37 0.07
CA TRP A 48 -3.47 -17.68 0.63
C TRP A 48 -4.77 -18.46 0.80
N SER A 49 -4.80 -19.71 0.34
CA SER A 49 -5.87 -20.67 0.64
C SER A 49 -5.42 -21.64 1.74
N PRO A 50 -6.17 -21.77 2.85
CA PRO A 50 -5.88 -22.76 3.90
C PRO A 50 -5.86 -24.21 3.41
N THR A 51 -6.58 -24.51 2.32
CA THR A 51 -6.59 -25.84 1.71
C THR A 51 -5.32 -26.17 0.92
N GLY A 52 -4.34 -25.25 0.89
CA GLY A 52 -3.06 -25.41 0.19
C GLY A 52 -3.17 -25.43 -1.33
N ARG A 53 -4.35 -25.08 -1.88
CA ARG A 53 -4.62 -25.14 -3.32
C ARG A 53 -4.15 -23.92 -4.09
N VAL A 54 -4.11 -22.75 -3.44
CA VAL A 54 -3.86 -21.48 -4.11
C VAL A 54 -3.01 -20.59 -3.20
N ALA A 55 -1.82 -20.27 -3.69
CA ALA A 55 -0.97 -19.20 -3.17
C ALA A 55 -0.54 -18.35 -4.36
N GLU A 56 -1.06 -17.13 -4.46
CA GLU A 56 -0.69 -16.19 -5.51
C GLU A 56 -0.12 -14.92 -4.88
N ALA A 57 0.87 -14.32 -5.54
CA ALA A 57 1.44 -13.05 -5.11
C ALA A 57 1.74 -12.17 -6.31
N ALA A 58 1.60 -10.85 -6.11
CA ALA A 58 2.05 -9.84 -7.06
C ALA A 58 2.94 -8.83 -6.35
N GLU A 59 3.95 -8.33 -7.03
CA GLU A 59 4.87 -7.33 -6.51
C GLU A 59 5.06 -6.19 -7.51
N GLY A 60 5.52 -5.06 -7.01
CA GLY A 60 5.87 -3.91 -7.84
C GLY A 60 6.57 -2.82 -7.04
N GLU A 61 6.83 -1.70 -7.70
CA GLU A 61 7.52 -0.56 -7.11
C GLU A 61 6.62 0.68 -7.05
N GLY A 62 6.96 1.64 -6.20
CA GLY A 62 6.34 2.96 -6.14
C GLY A 62 5.03 3.06 -5.36
N GLU A 63 4.36 1.96 -5.01
CA GLU A 63 3.05 1.97 -4.36
C GLU A 63 3.09 1.64 -2.84
N SER A 64 2.01 1.96 -2.13
CA SER A 64 1.91 1.87 -0.66
C SER A 64 1.41 0.51 -0.16
N SER A 65 1.48 0.25 1.16
CA SER A 65 0.86 -0.94 1.76
C SER A 65 -0.64 -1.01 1.49
N HIS A 66 -1.36 0.10 1.62
CA HIS A 66 -2.80 0.17 1.27
C HIS A 66 -3.08 -0.20 -0.18
N PHE A 67 -2.14 0.05 -1.11
CA PHE A 67 -2.27 -0.40 -2.50
C PHE A 67 -2.09 -1.90 -2.62
N ALA A 68 -1.07 -2.45 -1.95
CA ALA A 68 -0.84 -3.89 -1.91
C ALA A 68 -2.08 -4.64 -1.38
N GLU A 69 -2.69 -4.11 -0.33
CA GLU A 69 -3.91 -4.64 0.29
C GLU A 69 -5.07 -4.72 -0.70
N VAL A 70 -5.36 -3.61 -1.40
CA VAL A 70 -6.41 -3.58 -2.43
C VAL A 70 -6.05 -4.49 -3.61
N LYS A 71 -4.75 -4.58 -3.95
CA LYS A 71 -4.27 -5.47 -5.01
C LYS A 71 -4.44 -6.94 -4.65
N ALA A 72 -4.27 -7.32 -3.38
CA ALA A 72 -4.51 -8.68 -2.91
C ALA A 72 -5.98 -9.08 -3.11
N ILE A 73 -6.92 -8.16 -2.94
CA ILE A 73 -8.35 -8.39 -3.24
C ILE A 73 -8.58 -8.62 -4.73
N GLN A 74 -7.95 -7.83 -5.60
CA GLN A 74 -8.07 -8.06 -7.05
C GLN A 74 -7.56 -9.45 -7.45
N LEU A 75 -6.45 -9.90 -6.84
CA LEU A 75 -5.91 -11.25 -7.07
C LEU A 75 -6.90 -12.32 -6.59
N ALA A 76 -7.46 -12.17 -5.39
CA ALA A 76 -8.43 -13.12 -4.83
C ALA A 76 -9.69 -13.24 -5.70
N LEU A 77 -10.21 -12.12 -6.21
CA LEU A 77 -11.33 -12.12 -7.16
C LEU A 77 -10.96 -12.80 -8.48
N GLY A 78 -9.76 -12.55 -9.01
CA GLY A 78 -9.26 -13.19 -10.23
C GLY A 78 -9.17 -14.71 -10.10
N ILE A 79 -8.72 -15.22 -8.96
CA ILE A 79 -8.72 -16.66 -8.63
C ILE A 79 -10.15 -17.20 -8.66
N ALA A 80 -11.06 -16.58 -7.92
CA ALA A 80 -12.44 -17.06 -7.81
C ALA A 80 -13.17 -17.07 -9.16
N GLU A 81 -12.93 -16.07 -10.01
CA GLU A 81 -13.49 -16.02 -11.37
C GLU A 81 -12.92 -17.12 -12.28
N ARG A 82 -11.59 -17.31 -12.27
CA ARG A 82 -10.91 -18.31 -13.09
C ARG A 82 -11.34 -19.73 -12.73
N GLU A 83 -11.47 -19.99 -11.43
CA GLU A 83 -11.93 -21.27 -10.89
C GLU A 83 -13.46 -21.40 -10.89
N LYS A 84 -14.19 -20.36 -11.35
CA LYS A 84 -15.66 -20.30 -11.43
C LYS A 84 -16.35 -20.64 -10.10
N TRP A 85 -15.86 -20.07 -9.02
CA TRP A 85 -16.42 -20.32 -7.69
C TRP A 85 -17.82 -19.73 -7.55
N PRO A 86 -18.73 -20.44 -6.88
CA PRO A 86 -20.09 -19.94 -6.65
C PRO A 86 -20.12 -18.81 -5.60
N THR A 87 -19.17 -18.80 -4.67
CA THR A 87 -19.04 -17.80 -3.61
C THR A 87 -17.58 -17.74 -3.17
N LEU A 88 -17.08 -16.55 -2.87
CA LEU A 88 -15.76 -16.32 -2.30
C LEU A 88 -15.89 -15.90 -0.82
N TYR A 89 -15.18 -16.59 0.06
CA TYR A 89 -15.03 -16.22 1.47
C TYR A 89 -13.69 -15.51 1.67
N LEU A 90 -13.74 -14.21 1.90
CA LEU A 90 -12.57 -13.34 1.91
C LEU A 90 -12.22 -12.93 3.34
N TYR A 91 -10.98 -13.17 3.73
CA TYR A 91 -10.41 -12.82 5.03
C TYR A 91 -9.30 -11.80 4.84
N THR A 92 -9.41 -10.65 5.49
CA THR A 92 -8.42 -9.58 5.44
C THR A 92 -8.27 -8.95 6.81
N ASP A 93 -7.06 -8.55 7.18
CA ASP A 93 -6.81 -7.75 8.39
C ASP A 93 -6.79 -6.24 8.12
N SER A 94 -6.93 -5.83 6.86
CA SER A 94 -7.09 -4.44 6.46
C SER A 94 -8.51 -3.93 6.73
N ARG A 95 -8.65 -3.14 7.78
CA ARG A 95 -9.93 -2.48 8.13
C ARG A 95 -10.43 -1.58 7.00
N MET A 96 -9.52 -0.95 6.24
CA MET A 96 -9.87 -0.11 5.08
C MET A 96 -10.60 -0.94 4.02
N VAL A 97 -10.05 -2.10 3.66
CA VAL A 97 -10.61 -3.01 2.67
C VAL A 97 -11.95 -3.56 3.15
N ALA A 98 -12.01 -4.04 4.38
CA ALA A 98 -13.24 -4.56 4.97
C ALA A 98 -14.38 -3.51 4.91
N ASN A 99 -14.11 -2.28 5.37
CA ASN A 99 -15.09 -1.19 5.33
C ASN A 99 -15.50 -0.81 3.89
N ALA A 100 -14.56 -0.86 2.95
CA ALA A 100 -14.85 -0.57 1.56
C ALA A 100 -15.85 -1.60 0.99
N LEU A 101 -15.59 -2.89 1.22
CA LEU A 101 -16.42 -3.99 0.75
C LEU A 101 -17.78 -4.06 1.47
N TRP A 102 -17.85 -3.69 2.75
CA TRP A 102 -19.10 -3.69 3.52
C TRP A 102 -20.08 -2.57 3.13
N GLY A 103 -19.60 -1.45 2.57
CA GLY A 103 -20.53 -0.39 2.19
C GLY A 103 -19.97 0.83 1.47
N TRP A 104 -18.68 1.15 1.57
CA TRP A 104 -18.19 2.36 0.89
C TRP A 104 -18.26 2.24 -0.63
N LEU A 105 -18.11 1.05 -1.20
CA LEU A 105 -18.24 0.86 -2.66
C LEU A 105 -19.58 1.36 -3.20
N GLN A 106 -20.68 1.05 -2.51
CA GLN A 106 -22.02 1.52 -2.93
C GLN A 106 -22.13 3.04 -2.84
N GLN A 107 -21.62 3.63 -1.74
CA GLN A 107 -21.62 5.08 -1.55
C GLN A 107 -20.74 5.81 -2.59
N TRP A 108 -19.58 5.25 -2.91
CA TRP A 108 -18.68 5.79 -3.92
C TRP A 108 -19.29 5.67 -5.31
N LYS A 109 -19.94 4.55 -5.64
CA LYS A 109 -20.65 4.38 -6.92
C LYS A 109 -21.74 5.44 -7.09
N GLN A 110 -22.54 5.70 -6.05
CA GLN A 110 -23.56 6.77 -6.05
C GLN A 110 -22.95 8.18 -6.15
N SER A 111 -21.76 8.37 -5.59
CA SER A 111 -21.02 9.65 -5.64
C SER A 111 -20.11 9.77 -6.87
N ASN A 112 -20.34 8.96 -7.91
CA ASN A 112 -19.52 8.89 -9.12
C ASN A 112 -18.00 8.79 -8.84
N TRP A 113 -17.64 7.99 -7.83
CA TRP A 113 -16.28 7.73 -7.37
C TRP A 113 -15.52 8.99 -6.92
N GLN A 114 -16.25 9.98 -6.42
CA GLN A 114 -15.69 11.24 -5.94
C GLN A 114 -16.03 11.49 -4.47
N ARG A 115 -15.13 12.17 -3.77
CA ARG A 115 -15.33 12.70 -2.43
C ARG A 115 -14.89 14.15 -2.40
N ARG A 116 -15.81 15.06 -2.03
CA ARG A 116 -15.57 16.52 -2.01
C ARG A 116 -15.06 17.07 -3.36
N GLY A 117 -15.62 16.58 -4.47
CA GLY A 117 -15.27 17.00 -5.82
C GLY A 117 -13.91 16.49 -6.34
N LYS A 118 -13.24 15.60 -5.60
CA LYS A 118 -12.01 14.93 -6.06
C LYS A 118 -12.25 13.43 -6.22
N PRO A 119 -11.62 12.75 -7.19
CA PRO A 119 -11.65 11.30 -7.29
C PRO A 119 -11.17 10.64 -5.99
N ILE A 120 -11.77 9.51 -5.61
CA ILE A 120 -11.26 8.72 -4.48
C ILE A 120 -9.89 8.14 -4.81
N TRP A 121 -9.09 7.89 -3.78
CA TRP A 121 -7.80 7.23 -3.94
C TRP A 121 -7.99 5.84 -4.57
N ALA A 122 -7.14 5.51 -5.55
CA ALA A 122 -7.22 4.28 -6.33
C ALA A 122 -8.60 3.98 -6.96
N ALA A 123 -9.35 5.01 -7.35
CA ALA A 123 -10.68 4.84 -7.98
C ALA A 123 -10.73 3.76 -9.08
N PRO A 124 -9.74 3.63 -9.99
CA PRO A 124 -9.78 2.57 -11.01
C PRO A 124 -9.76 1.15 -10.42
N LEU A 125 -9.02 0.92 -9.33
CA LEU A 125 -8.99 -0.40 -8.67
C LEU A 125 -10.33 -0.72 -8.01
N TRP A 126 -10.92 0.26 -7.33
CA TRP A 126 -12.22 0.08 -6.67
C TRP A 126 -13.36 -0.09 -7.66
N GLN A 127 -13.30 0.57 -8.82
CA GLN A 127 -14.25 0.38 -9.92
C GLN A 127 -14.18 -1.03 -10.49
N ASP A 128 -12.98 -1.55 -10.73
CA ASP A 128 -12.77 -2.94 -11.19
C ASP A 128 -13.31 -3.94 -10.14
N ILE A 129 -12.96 -3.75 -8.86
CA ILE A 129 -13.48 -4.59 -7.77
C ILE A 129 -15.01 -4.57 -7.73
N ALA A 130 -15.64 -3.39 -7.78
CA ALA A 130 -17.10 -3.30 -7.75
C ALA A 130 -17.77 -4.00 -8.94
N ALA A 131 -17.20 -3.88 -10.15
CA ALA A 131 -17.73 -4.56 -11.33
C ALA A 131 -17.62 -6.09 -11.23
N ARG A 132 -16.62 -6.62 -10.50
CA ARG A 132 -16.45 -8.06 -10.25
C ARG A 132 -17.42 -8.56 -9.17
N LEU A 133 -17.62 -7.77 -8.12
CA LEU A 133 -18.57 -8.08 -7.04
C LEU A 133 -20.03 -8.15 -7.52
N GLU A 134 -20.38 -7.51 -8.64
CA GLU A 134 -21.70 -7.65 -9.26
C GLU A 134 -21.94 -9.04 -9.88
N LYS A 135 -20.87 -9.79 -10.15
CA LYS A 135 -20.93 -11.11 -10.82
C LYS A 135 -20.63 -12.27 -9.88
N LEU A 136 -19.90 -12.01 -8.80
CA LEU A 136 -19.43 -13.01 -7.84
C LEU A 136 -19.97 -12.68 -6.45
N ALA A 137 -20.62 -13.66 -5.81
CA ALA A 137 -20.99 -13.53 -4.41
C ALA A 137 -19.74 -13.54 -3.53
N VAL A 138 -19.49 -12.47 -2.77
CA VAL A 138 -18.34 -12.36 -1.87
C VAL A 138 -18.81 -12.08 -0.45
N LYS A 139 -18.30 -12.87 0.49
CA LYS A 139 -18.52 -12.72 1.93
C LYS A 139 -17.22 -12.33 2.59
N VAL A 140 -17.21 -11.20 3.29
CA VAL A 140 -15.98 -10.58 3.80
C VAL A 140 -15.95 -10.63 5.32
N ARG A 141 -14.82 -11.07 5.86
CA ARG A 141 -14.53 -11.06 7.29
C ARG A 141 -13.23 -10.31 7.55
N HIS A 142 -13.30 -9.39 8.50
CA HIS A 142 -12.10 -8.75 9.04
C HIS A 142 -11.48 -9.65 10.11
N VAL A 143 -10.18 -9.90 10.03
CA VAL A 143 -9.41 -10.64 11.02
C VAL A 143 -8.56 -9.65 11.81
N ASP A 144 -8.55 -9.74 13.13
CA ASP A 144 -7.69 -8.86 13.93
C ASP A 144 -6.22 -9.26 13.74
N ALA A 145 -5.41 -8.30 13.32
CA ALA A 145 -3.98 -8.51 13.12
C ALA A 145 -3.27 -8.76 14.48
N HIS A 146 -2.22 -9.57 14.47
CA HIS A 146 -1.26 -9.72 15.57
C HIS A 146 -1.86 -10.17 16.92
N VAL A 147 -2.79 -11.13 16.91
CA VAL A 147 -3.29 -11.74 18.15
C VAL A 147 -2.19 -12.59 18.82
N PRO A 148 -1.96 -12.45 20.14
CA PRO A 148 -0.98 -13.26 20.85
C PRO A 148 -1.20 -14.75 20.65
N LYS A 149 -0.14 -15.54 20.48
CA LYS A 149 -0.20 -17.00 20.24
C LYS A 149 -1.09 -17.76 21.24
N SER A 150 -1.22 -17.27 22.46
CA SER A 150 -2.09 -17.85 23.50
C SER A 150 -3.59 -17.74 23.21
N ARG A 151 -4.00 -16.94 22.21
CA ARG A 151 -5.38 -16.74 21.77
C ARG A 151 -5.57 -16.95 20.27
N ALA A 152 -4.54 -17.44 19.56
CA ALA A 152 -4.60 -17.64 18.12
C ALA A 152 -5.61 -18.74 17.78
N THR A 153 -6.54 -18.42 16.86
CA THR A 153 -7.43 -19.41 16.22
C THR A 153 -6.85 -19.81 14.86
N GLU A 154 -7.42 -20.85 14.24
CA GLU A 154 -7.05 -21.28 12.87
C GLU A 154 -7.11 -20.14 11.84
N GLU A 155 -7.97 -19.12 12.04
CA GLU A 155 -7.98 -17.91 11.22
C GLU A 155 -6.69 -17.09 11.35
N HIS A 156 -6.17 -16.96 12.57
CA HIS A 156 -4.97 -16.17 12.84
C HIS A 156 -3.72 -16.89 12.31
N GLU A 157 -3.71 -18.22 12.35
CA GLU A 157 -2.64 -19.01 11.73
C GLU A 157 -2.63 -18.81 10.21
N ASN A 158 -3.80 -18.86 9.55
CA ASN A 158 -3.90 -18.58 8.12
C ASN A 158 -3.60 -17.11 7.76
N ASN A 159 -3.98 -16.16 8.63
CA ASN A 159 -3.58 -14.76 8.46
C ASN A 159 -2.06 -14.59 8.55
N GLN A 160 -1.41 -15.31 9.48
CA GLN A 160 0.04 -15.29 9.61
C GLN A 160 0.75 -15.90 8.39
N GLN A 161 0.16 -16.92 7.77
CA GLN A 161 0.69 -17.50 6.54
C GLN A 161 0.64 -16.50 5.37
N VAL A 162 -0.46 -15.74 5.24
CA VAL A 162 -0.55 -14.70 4.20
C VAL A 162 0.35 -13.50 4.50
N ASP A 163 0.55 -13.11 5.77
CA ASP A 163 1.54 -12.09 6.16
C ASP A 163 2.95 -12.52 5.77
N GLN A 164 3.31 -13.76 6.05
CA GLN A 164 4.60 -14.31 5.63
C GLN A 164 4.74 -14.40 4.10
N ALA A 165 3.64 -14.66 3.37
CA ALA A 165 3.63 -14.66 1.90
C ALA A 165 3.71 -13.24 1.33
N ALA A 166 3.07 -12.25 1.96
CA ALA A 166 3.08 -10.84 1.59
C ALA A 166 4.40 -10.16 1.98
N LYS A 167 5.17 -10.75 2.89
CA LYS A 167 6.48 -10.26 3.29
C LYS A 167 7.43 -10.19 2.09
N ILE A 168 8.04 -9.03 1.93
CA ILE A 168 9.11 -8.80 0.96
C ILE A 168 10.40 -9.27 1.60
N GLU A 169 11.06 -10.27 0.99
CA GLU A 169 12.38 -10.71 1.44
C GLU A 169 13.41 -9.62 1.12
N VAL A 170 13.90 -8.96 2.16
CA VAL A 170 15.11 -8.17 2.09
C VAL A 170 16.26 -9.15 2.31
N ALA A 171 16.98 -9.53 1.25
CA ALA A 171 18.14 -10.39 1.38
C ALA A 171 19.09 -9.81 2.45
N GLN A 172 19.54 -10.63 3.40
CA GLN A 172 20.44 -10.23 4.50
C GLN A 172 21.74 -9.54 4.06
N VAL A 173 22.06 -9.55 2.77
CA VAL A 173 23.14 -8.76 2.15
C VAL A 173 22.88 -7.25 2.28
N ASP A 174 21.64 -6.85 2.56
CA ASP A 174 21.23 -5.47 2.84
C ASP A 174 21.27 -5.16 4.35
N LEU A 175 22.26 -5.68 5.09
CA LEU A 175 22.55 -5.27 6.48
C LEU A 175 23.80 -4.37 6.60
N ASP A 176 24.42 -3.98 5.48
CA ASP A 176 25.42 -2.89 5.42
C ASP A 176 24.81 -1.47 5.59
N TRP A 177 23.70 -1.34 6.33
CA TRP A 177 22.85 -0.16 6.33
C TRP A 177 23.10 0.87 7.42
N GLN A 178 23.93 0.60 8.43
CA GLN A 178 24.23 1.63 9.43
C GLN A 178 24.87 2.90 8.81
N PRO A 179 25.80 2.80 7.84
CA PRO A 179 26.33 3.99 7.14
C PRO A 179 25.41 4.58 6.06
N LYS A 180 24.39 3.84 5.59
CA LYS A 180 23.47 4.28 4.49
C LYS A 180 22.13 4.83 4.99
N GLY A 181 21.71 4.46 6.21
CA GLY A 181 20.50 4.99 6.84
C GLY A 181 20.61 6.49 7.16
N GLU A 182 21.78 6.94 7.61
CA GLU A 182 22.02 8.37 7.89
C GLU A 182 21.97 9.20 6.60
N LEU A 183 22.56 8.71 5.50
CA LEU A 183 22.48 9.38 4.18
C LEU A 183 21.06 9.42 3.63
N PHE A 184 20.26 8.38 3.87
CA PHE A 184 18.85 8.38 3.48
C PHE A 184 18.06 9.43 4.24
N ILE A 185 18.19 9.48 5.57
CA ILE A 185 17.46 10.46 6.38
C ILE A 185 17.96 11.88 6.09
N ALA A 186 19.25 12.05 5.81
CA ALA A 186 19.81 13.31 5.34
C ALA A 186 19.24 13.75 3.98
N TRP A 187 19.07 12.82 3.03
CA TRP A 187 18.46 13.12 1.74
C TRP A 187 16.99 13.54 1.89
N TRP A 188 16.24 12.81 2.72
CA TRP A 188 14.85 13.13 3.00
C TRP A 188 14.67 14.47 3.73
N ALA A 189 15.52 14.75 4.73
CA ALA A 189 15.56 16.05 5.41
C ALA A 189 15.93 17.18 4.45
N HIS A 190 16.84 16.93 3.51
CA HIS A 190 17.28 17.91 2.52
C HIS A 190 16.16 18.29 1.53
N ASP A 191 15.44 17.29 1.03
CA ASP A 191 14.29 17.46 0.13
C ASP A 191 13.14 18.19 0.84
N THR A 192 12.80 17.73 2.05
CA THR A 192 11.67 18.28 2.83
C THR A 192 11.94 19.70 3.35
N SER A 193 13.21 20.04 3.62
CA SER A 193 13.61 21.42 3.95
C SER A 193 13.65 22.36 2.74
N GLY A 194 13.31 21.87 1.55
CA GLY A 194 13.17 22.68 0.34
C GLY A 194 14.51 23.08 -0.29
N HIS A 195 15.52 22.21 -0.22
CA HIS A 195 16.85 22.45 -0.80
C HIS A 195 17.56 23.72 -0.31
N GLN A 196 17.25 24.19 0.90
CA GLN A 196 17.77 25.44 1.48
C GLN A 196 19.22 25.36 1.99
N GLY A 197 19.90 24.24 1.76
CA GLY A 197 21.29 24.02 2.13
C GLY A 197 21.47 23.30 3.48
N ARG A 198 22.73 23.19 3.90
CA ARG A 198 23.19 22.32 4.99
C ARG A 198 22.52 22.65 6.32
N ASP A 199 22.54 23.93 6.71
CA ASP A 199 22.04 24.35 8.03
C ASP A 199 20.52 24.28 8.15
N ALA A 200 19.80 24.49 7.05
CA ALA A 200 18.34 24.32 7.01
C ALA A 200 17.96 22.84 7.12
N THR A 201 18.70 21.97 6.44
CA THR A 201 18.53 20.51 6.49
C THR A 201 18.78 19.98 7.90
N TYR A 202 19.88 20.42 8.55
CA TYR A 202 20.23 20.02 9.91
C TYR A 202 19.19 20.49 10.95
N ARG A 203 18.76 21.75 10.86
CA ARG A 203 17.73 22.29 11.77
C ARG A 203 16.40 21.54 11.64
N TRP A 204 15.96 21.29 10.41
CA TRP A 204 14.73 20.52 10.17
C TRP A 204 14.82 19.12 10.79
N ALA A 205 15.92 18.41 10.59
CA ALA A 205 16.11 17.07 11.15
C ALA A 205 16.06 17.09 12.70
N ARG A 206 16.73 18.08 13.31
CA ARG A 206 16.73 18.26 14.77
C ARG A 206 15.34 18.59 15.33
N ASP A 207 14.57 19.40 14.63
CA ASP A 207 13.18 19.73 15.01
C ASP A 207 12.27 18.49 14.95
N GLN A 208 12.62 17.48 14.15
CA GLN A 208 11.95 16.18 14.09
C GLN A 208 12.57 15.13 15.04
N GLY A 209 13.53 15.50 15.88
CA GLY A 209 14.17 14.61 16.86
C GLY A 209 15.20 13.65 16.26
N VAL A 210 15.67 13.91 15.04
CA VAL A 210 16.70 13.11 14.37
C VAL A 210 18.02 13.87 14.36
N ASP A 211 19.08 13.23 14.87
CA ASP A 211 20.44 13.79 14.78
C ASP A 211 21.14 13.23 13.54
N LEU A 212 21.66 14.13 12.71
CA LEU A 212 22.33 13.80 11.45
C LEU A 212 23.72 14.41 11.42
N SER A 213 24.70 13.62 10.97
CA SER A 213 26.05 14.10 10.75
C SER A 213 26.09 15.15 9.65
N MET A 214 26.88 16.18 9.90
CA MET A 214 27.06 17.27 8.96
C MET A 214 27.71 16.79 7.65
N ASP A 215 28.46 15.68 7.67
CA ASP A 215 29.07 15.09 6.48
C ASP A 215 28.05 14.34 5.61
N ALA A 216 27.12 13.61 6.23
CA ALA A 216 26.01 12.99 5.50
C ALA A 216 25.15 14.04 4.78
N ILE A 217 24.84 15.16 5.45
CA ILE A 217 24.08 16.28 4.85
C ILE A 217 24.86 16.91 3.69
N SER A 218 26.17 17.12 3.84
CA SER A 218 27.01 17.65 2.76
C SER A 218 27.03 16.74 1.54
N GLN A 219 27.12 15.43 1.77
CA GLN A 219 27.19 14.43 0.71
C GLN A 219 25.90 14.41 -0.11
N VAL A 220 24.73 14.43 0.54
CA VAL A 220 23.43 14.42 -0.17
C VAL A 220 23.17 15.73 -0.93
N ILE A 221 23.59 16.88 -0.40
CA ILE A 221 23.48 18.16 -1.09
C ILE A 221 24.38 18.20 -2.33
N HIS A 222 25.59 17.65 -2.23
CA HIS A 222 26.51 17.60 -3.36
C HIS A 222 26.01 16.67 -4.47
N ALA A 223 25.35 15.57 -4.10
CA ALA A 223 24.72 14.64 -5.02
C ALA A 223 23.32 15.08 -5.52
N CYS A 224 22.79 16.22 -5.07
CA CYS A 224 21.45 16.68 -5.43
C CYS A 224 21.45 17.43 -6.77
N GLU A 225 20.75 16.87 -7.76
CA GLU A 225 20.60 17.45 -9.09
C GLU A 225 19.89 18.81 -9.06
N THR A 226 18.83 18.95 -8.26
CA THR A 226 18.11 20.22 -8.06
C THR A 226 19.03 21.31 -7.53
N CYS A 227 19.85 21.02 -6.52
CA CYS A 227 20.83 21.97 -5.98
C CYS A 227 21.89 22.33 -7.02
N THR A 228 22.30 21.37 -7.84
CA THR A 228 23.26 21.57 -8.94
C THR A 228 22.67 22.48 -10.01
N ALA A 229 21.42 22.26 -10.41
CA ALA A 229 20.69 23.10 -11.35
C ALA A 229 20.47 24.53 -10.81
N ILE A 230 20.12 24.68 -9.53
CA ILE A 230 19.99 25.99 -8.87
C ILE A 230 21.34 26.73 -8.87
N LYS A 231 22.46 26.05 -8.61
CA LYS A 231 23.80 26.64 -8.67
C LYS A 231 24.18 27.07 -10.09
N GLN A 232 23.89 26.26 -11.10
CA GLN A 232 24.13 26.59 -12.50
C GLN A 232 23.27 27.78 -12.96
N ALA A 233 21.98 27.79 -12.61
CA ALA A 233 21.07 28.91 -12.93
C ALA A 233 21.50 30.23 -12.28
N LYS A 234 22.11 30.20 -11.10
CA LYS A 234 22.68 31.39 -10.45
C LYS A 234 24.00 31.87 -11.06
N GLN A 235 24.75 30.99 -11.73
CA GLN A 235 26.00 31.35 -12.43
C GLN A 235 25.73 32.02 -13.78
N VAL A 236 24.57 31.76 -14.40
CA VAL A 236 24.12 32.45 -15.61
C VAL A 236 23.36 33.72 -15.21
N LYS A 237 24.08 34.80 -14.92
CA LYS A 237 23.48 36.15 -14.86
C LYS A 237 22.86 36.48 -16.23
N PRO A 238 21.68 37.10 -16.31
CA PRO A 238 21.25 37.71 -17.56
C PRO A 238 22.12 38.94 -17.83
N LEU A 239 22.87 38.91 -18.93
CA LEU A 239 23.37 40.11 -19.60
C LEU A 239 22.15 40.80 -20.23
N CYS A 240 21.43 41.59 -19.44
CA CYS A 240 20.53 42.60 -19.99
C CYS A 240 20.90 43.93 -19.34
N GLY A 241 21.88 44.58 -19.97
CA GLY A 241 22.34 45.91 -19.65
C GLY A 241 22.58 46.66 -20.96
N MET A 242 21.62 47.54 -21.27
CA MET A 242 21.76 48.77 -22.05
C MET A 242 22.28 48.68 -23.49
N GLU A 243 21.36 48.78 -24.45
CA GLU A 243 21.58 49.60 -25.64
C GLU A 243 20.36 50.51 -25.84
N ALA A 244 20.44 51.69 -25.26
CA ALA A 244 19.74 52.89 -25.70
C ALA A 244 20.80 54.01 -25.64
N ASP A 245 21.31 54.37 -26.82
CA ASP A 245 21.76 55.71 -27.24
C ASP A 245 22.85 55.59 -28.31
N GLY A 246 22.57 56.16 -29.48
CA GLY A 246 23.46 56.25 -30.64
C GLY A 246 22.72 56.46 -31.95
#